data_AF-A0A945Q797-F1
#
_entry.id   AF-A0A945Q797-F1
#
_cell.length_a   1.000
_cell.length_b   1.000
_cell.length_c   1.000
_cell.angle_alpha   90.00
_cell.angle_beta   90.00
_cell.angle_gamma   90.00
#
_symmetry.space_group_name_H-M   'P 1'
#
loop_
_entity.id
_entity.type
_entity.pdbx_description
1 polymer ?
#
loop_
_entity_poly.entity_id
_entity_poly.type
_entity_poly.pdbx_seq_one_letter_code
_entity_poly.pdbx_strand_id
1 'polypeptide(L)'
;MATAKHQKKWRDKHRLVKSQLNVMARSSVHENLNDFSDSFQLRGKGEAVSFCAFVTRALIQRADFSTEAARMLDDFIAAYHRDRDLHQN
;
A
#
# COMPACT_ATOMS: atom_id res chain seq x y z
N MET A 1 -24.92 -21.46 1.26
CA MET A 1 -24.03 -20.61 0.43
C MET A 1 -24.86 -19.48 -0.17
N ALA A 2 -24.36 -18.23 -0.19
CA ALA A 2 -25.09 -17.10 -0.78
C ALA A 2 -25.27 -17.30 -2.30
N THR A 3 -26.47 -17.08 -2.83
CA THR A 3 -26.77 -17.24 -4.27
C THR A 3 -25.96 -16.26 -5.12
N ALA A 4 -25.67 -16.62 -6.38
CA ALA A 4 -24.85 -15.81 -7.29
C ALA A 4 -25.33 -14.35 -7.42
N LYS A 5 -26.65 -14.12 -7.32
CA LYS A 5 -27.27 -12.79 -7.29
C LYS A 5 -26.88 -11.97 -6.05
N HIS A 6 -26.87 -12.59 -4.87
CA HIS A 6 -26.45 -11.95 -3.63
C HIS A 6 -24.94 -11.67 -3.63
N GLN A 7 -24.14 -12.60 -4.16
CA GLN A 7 -22.71 -12.39 -4.32
C GLN A 7 -22.40 -11.24 -5.30
N LYS A 8 -23.12 -11.14 -6.42
CA LYS A 8 -22.97 -10.04 -7.38
C LYS A 8 -23.33 -8.70 -6.75
N LYS A 9 -24.48 -8.61 -6.07
CA LYS A 9 -24.92 -7.39 -5.36
C LYS A 9 -23.91 -6.94 -4.29
N TRP A 10 -23.32 -7.88 -3.56
CA TRP A 10 -22.27 -7.58 -2.59
C TRP A 10 -20.99 -7.09 -3.28
N ARG A 11 -20.55 -7.76 -4.34
CA ARG A 11 -19.37 -7.36 -5.14
C ARG A 11 -19.54 -5.98 -5.76
N ASP A 12 -20.72 -5.65 -6.26
CA ASP A 12 -21.03 -4.33 -6.82
C ASP A 12 -21.04 -3.25 -5.73
N LYS A 13 -21.68 -3.53 -4.57
CA LYS A 13 -21.70 -2.62 -3.42
C LYS A 13 -20.31 -2.33 -2.85
N HIS A 14 -19.42 -3.33 -2.86
CA HIS A 14 -18.07 -3.23 -2.32
C HIS A 14 -16.99 -3.15 -3.40
N ARG A 15 -17.36 -2.79 -4.64
CA ARG A 15 -16.44 -2.79 -5.79
C ARG A 15 -15.22 -1.89 -5.57
N LEU A 16 -15.41 -0.74 -4.93
CA LEU A 16 -14.35 0.21 -4.61
C LEU A 16 -13.40 -0.30 -3.51
N VAL A 17 -13.94 -1.02 -2.51
CA VAL A 17 -13.14 -1.70 -1.49
C VAL A 17 -12.33 -2.85 -2.12
N LYS A 18 -12.93 -3.56 -3.08
CA LYS A 18 -12.22 -4.60 -3.85
C LYS A 18 -11.15 -4.06 -4.80
N SER A 19 -11.37 -2.93 -5.46
CA SER A 19 -10.35 -2.32 -6.31
C SER A 19 -9.18 -1.78 -5.47
N GLN A 20 -9.46 -1.20 -4.30
CA GLN A 20 -8.43 -0.81 -3.32
C GLN A 20 -7.67 -2.03 -2.78
N LEU A 21 -8.37 -3.13 -2.48
CA LEU A 21 -7.73 -4.38 -2.09
C LEU A 21 -6.94 -5.02 -3.25
N ASN A 22 -7.30 -4.83 -4.52
CA ASN A 22 -6.50 -5.33 -5.65
C ASN A 22 -5.16 -4.61 -5.78
N VAL A 23 -5.08 -3.33 -5.41
CA VAL A 23 -3.80 -2.60 -5.30
C VAL A 23 -2.96 -3.15 -4.14
N MET A 24 -3.62 -3.50 -3.01
CA MET A 24 -2.97 -4.01 -1.78
C MET A 24 -2.73 -5.54 -1.76
N ALA A 25 -3.35 -6.31 -2.65
CA ALA A 25 -3.32 -7.78 -2.71
C ALA A 25 -2.64 -8.32 -3.97
N ARG A 26 -1.84 -7.47 -4.65
CA ARG A 26 -1.02 -7.92 -5.77
C ARG A 26 0.20 -8.68 -5.23
N SER A 27 0.63 -9.74 -5.93
CA SER A 27 1.78 -10.56 -5.53
C SER A 27 3.00 -9.72 -5.20
N SER A 28 3.25 -8.64 -5.96
CA SER A 28 4.37 -7.72 -5.72
C SER A 28 4.34 -7.05 -4.35
N VAL A 29 3.18 -6.65 -3.82
CA VAL A 29 3.10 -6.07 -2.47
C VAL A 29 3.38 -7.14 -1.42
N HIS A 30 2.87 -8.35 -1.62
CA HIS A 30 3.13 -9.47 -0.73
C HIS A 30 4.58 -9.95 -0.76
N GLU A 31 5.24 -9.88 -1.92
CA GLU A 31 6.67 -10.14 -2.12
C GLU A 31 7.49 -9.03 -1.44
N ASN A 32 7.20 -7.75 -1.73
CA ASN A 32 7.86 -6.63 -1.07
C ASN A 32 7.75 -6.68 0.46
N LEU A 33 6.60 -7.07 1.01
CA LEU A 33 6.44 -7.22 2.46
C LEU A 33 7.23 -8.40 3.03
N ASN A 34 7.46 -9.46 2.26
CA ASN A 34 8.39 -10.52 2.65
C ASN A 34 9.82 -9.99 2.60
N ASP A 35 10.21 -9.34 1.50
CA ASP A 35 11.55 -8.82 1.31
C ASP A 35 11.91 -7.77 2.37
N PHE A 36 10.95 -6.92 2.76
CA PHE A 36 11.11 -5.99 3.88
C PHE A 36 11.24 -6.72 5.21
N SER A 37 10.45 -7.77 5.42
CA SER A 37 10.58 -8.58 6.63
C SER A 37 11.98 -9.17 6.75
N ASP A 38 12.53 -9.68 5.66
CA ASP A 38 13.85 -10.30 5.66
C ASP A 38 14.96 -9.24 5.77
N SER A 39 14.88 -8.18 4.95
CA SER A 39 15.90 -7.12 4.87
C SER A 39 16.00 -6.29 6.16
N PHE A 40 14.87 -6.07 6.83
CA PHE A 40 14.80 -5.28 8.07
C PHE A 40 14.65 -6.14 9.32
N GLN A 41 14.82 -7.46 9.22
CA GLN A 41 14.77 -8.42 10.33
C GLN A 41 13.46 -8.35 11.16
N LEU A 42 12.33 -8.24 10.47
CA LEU A 42 11.00 -8.15 11.07
C LEU A 42 10.35 -9.54 11.20
N ARG A 43 9.33 -9.64 12.04
CA ARG A 43 8.55 -10.84 12.37
C ARG A 43 7.41 -11.03 11.37
N GLY A 44 7.76 -11.11 10.10
CA GLY A 44 6.84 -11.36 8.99
C GLY A 44 6.12 -10.11 8.47
N LYS A 45 5.24 -10.34 7.50
CA LYS A 45 4.52 -9.28 6.76
C LYS A 45 3.72 -8.33 7.67
N GLY A 46 3.19 -8.84 8.79
CA GLY A 46 2.42 -8.03 9.73
C GLY A 46 3.27 -6.92 10.34
N GLU A 47 4.47 -7.25 10.82
CA GLU A 47 5.41 -6.25 11.33
C GLU A 47 5.96 -5.38 10.20
N ALA A 48 6.17 -5.92 8.99
CA ALA A 48 6.56 -5.14 7.82
C ALA A 48 5.55 -4.03 7.48
N VAL A 49 4.24 -4.29 7.56
CA VAL A 49 3.21 -3.24 7.36
C VAL A 49 3.33 -2.14 8.42
N SER A 50 3.45 -2.50 9.69
CA SER A 50 3.62 -1.53 10.77
C SER A 50 4.92 -0.73 10.62
N PHE A 51 6.00 -1.38 10.20
CA PHE A 51 7.30 -0.76 9.93
C PHE A 51 7.22 0.25 8.78
N CYS A 52 6.57 -0.08 7.66
CA CYS A 52 6.35 0.87 6.57
C CYS A 52 5.61 2.12 7.05
N ALA A 53 4.57 1.97 7.89
CA ALA A 53 3.87 3.12 8.46
C ALA A 53 4.77 3.97 9.37
N PHE A 54 5.61 3.32 10.18
CA PHE A 54 6.58 3.99 11.05
C PHE A 54 7.60 4.80 10.24
N VAL A 55 8.23 4.19 9.23
CA VAL A 55 9.22 4.85 8.36
C VAL A 55 8.60 6.01 7.61
N THR A 56 7.41 5.86 7.04
CA THR A 56 6.70 6.95 6.37
C THR A 56 6.44 8.13 7.30
N ARG A 57 6.04 7.88 8.55
CA ARG A 57 5.88 8.96 9.55
C ARG A 57 7.21 9.67 9.85
N ALA A 58 8.31 8.92 9.97
CA ALA A 58 9.62 9.50 10.18
C ALA A 58 10.07 10.36 8.99
N LEU A 59 9.80 9.93 7.75
CA LEU A 59 10.08 10.72 6.55
C LEU A 59 9.26 12.01 6.49
N ILE A 60 7.97 11.96 6.82
CA ILE A 60 7.12 13.16 6.93
C ILE A 60 7.71 14.14 7.95
N GLN A 61 8.07 13.67 9.15
CA GLN A 61 8.69 14.52 10.16
C GLN A 61 10.03 15.08 9.70
N ARG A 62 10.82 14.31 8.94
CA ARG A 62 12.12 14.77 8.44
C ARG A 62 11.98 15.83 7.36
N ALA A 63 10.92 15.77 6.55
CA ALA A 63 10.62 16.76 5.52
C ALA A 63 10.44 18.17 6.10
N ASP A 64 9.91 18.29 7.32
CA ASP A 64 9.75 19.58 8.00
C ASP A 64 11.08 20.30 8.27
N PHE A 65 12.19 19.55 8.33
CA PHE A 65 13.52 20.07 8.65
C PHE A 65 14.52 19.96 7.49
N SER A 66 14.13 19.39 6.36
CA SER A 66 15.02 19.15 5.22
C SER A 66 14.28 19.27 3.89
N THR A 67 14.65 20.30 3.11
CA THR A 67 14.09 20.53 1.78
C THR A 67 14.36 19.36 0.82
N GLU A 68 15.49 18.68 0.96
CA GLU A 68 15.79 17.48 0.18
C GLU A 68 14.84 16.33 0.54
N ALA A 69 14.64 16.06 1.83
CA ALA A 69 13.70 15.04 2.28
C ALA A 69 12.25 15.36 1.87
N ALA A 70 11.86 16.64 1.89
CA ALA A 70 10.56 17.08 1.41
C ALA A 70 10.35 16.78 -0.08
N ARG A 71 11.33 17.12 -0.93
CA ARG A 71 11.26 16.82 -2.37
C ARG A 71 11.19 15.31 -2.62
N MET A 72 12.01 14.54 -1.91
CA MET A 72 11.99 13.09 -2.02
C MET A 72 10.62 12.50 -1.64
N LEU A 73 10.01 13.02 -0.58
CA LEU A 73 8.67 12.62 -0.16
C LEU A 73 7.60 12.97 -1.21
N ASP A 74 7.65 14.17 -1.78
CA ASP A 74 6.74 14.59 -2.85
C ASP A 74 6.86 13.69 -4.10
N ASP A 75 8.09 13.36 -4.50
CA ASP A 75 8.36 12.46 -5.61
C ASP A 75 7.79 11.06 -5.36
N PHE A 76 7.94 10.53 -4.14
CA PHE A 76 7.39 9.22 -3.75
C PHE A 76 5.86 9.23 -3.74
N ILE A 77 5.22 10.28 -3.23
CA ILE A 77 3.77 10.44 -3.24
C ILE A 77 3.26 10.48 -4.69
N ALA A 78 3.91 11.28 -5.54
CA ALA A 78 3.55 11.39 -6.95
C ALA A 78 3.71 10.04 -7.68
N ALA A 79 4.80 9.32 -7.43
CA ALA A 79 5.02 7.99 -8.00
C ALA A 79 3.95 6.98 -7.55
N TYR A 80 3.63 6.94 -6.26
CA TYR A 80 2.59 6.05 -5.73
C TYR A 80 1.22 6.32 -6.37
N HIS A 81 0.85 7.60 -6.55
CA HIS A 81 -0.39 7.96 -7.23
C HIS A 81 -0.40 7.54 -8.70
N ARG A 82 0.69 7.76 -9.44
CA ARG A 82 0.82 7.29 -10.83
C ARG A 82 0.66 5.78 -10.92
N ASP A 83 1.37 5.02 -10.09
CA ASP A 83 1.33 3.55 -10.12
C ASP A 83 -0.05 3.03 -9.71
N ARG A 84 -0.68 3.63 -8.70
CA ARG A 84 -2.06 3.30 -8.32
C ARG A 84 -3.01 3.46 -9.50
N ASP A 85 -2.93 4.58 -10.22
CA ASP A 85 -3.86 4.92 -11.28
C ASP A 85 -3.59 4.08 -12.55
N LEU A 86 -2.33 3.73 -12.84
CA LEU A 86 -1.96 2.74 -13.88
C LEU A 86 -2.58 1.36 -13.62
N HIS A 87 -2.93 1.06 -12.36
CA HIS A 87 -3.44 -0.24 -11.93
C HIS A 87 -4.93 -0.22 -11.56
N GLN A 88 -5.64 0.88 -11.83
CA GLN A 88 -7.10 0.98 -11.66
C GLN A 88 -7.92 0.50 -12.88
N ASN A 89 -7.28 0.14 -13.99
CA ASN A 89 -7.93 -0.37 -15.21
C ASN A 89 -8.15 -1.89 -15.18
#